data_AF-A0A923WSX4-F1
#
_entry.id   AF-A0A923WSX4-F1
#
_cell.length_a   1.000
_cell.length_b   1.000
_cell.length_c   1.000
_cell.angle_alpha   90.00
_cell.angle_beta   90.00
_cell.angle_gamma   90.00
#
_symmetry.space_group_name_H-M   'P 1'
#
loop_
_entity.id
_entity.type
_entity.pdbx_description
1 polymer ?
#
loop_
_entity_poly.entity_id
_entity_poly.type
_entity_poly.pdbx_seq_one_letter_code
_entity_poly.pdbx_strand_id
1 'polypeptide(L)'
;MIAFLRQTISIKYIVIKIILFSFLLVSITHAKVKISVEYSESANYFDIMDNLSSWWDGFTDIEYSMEWEKRNGVKTHEDIRLFEKYAKLRKQYYKDPDQKEKDPLKNRNGFFSMSSSAKADPMAEAFYSSLTLDEAYKKLENKLNLEEIDFLKSFYLHFKIQAEVFLKESEAFRAILPKMRKSLTGNKVTSYFSKVANFYNVEPSLEYRILYVWFPPIERSNASPTEKYLVMRYNPIKALKIAEEDSDIAFH
;
A
#
# COMPACT_ATOMS: atom_id res chain seq x y z
N MET A 1 26.21 47.05 -49.63
CA MET A 1 25.82 45.62 -49.68
C MET A 1 26.46 44.76 -48.57
N ILE A 2 27.73 44.99 -48.20
CA ILE A 2 28.46 44.19 -47.19
C ILE A 2 27.95 44.41 -45.74
N ALA A 3 27.46 45.62 -45.41
CA ALA A 3 26.95 45.93 -44.07
C ALA A 3 25.65 45.19 -43.71
N PHE A 4 24.77 44.94 -44.69
CA PHE A 4 23.48 44.28 -44.50
C PHE A 4 23.63 42.76 -44.24
N LEU A 5 24.67 42.16 -44.80
CA LEU A 5 25.04 40.75 -44.58
C LEU A 5 25.63 40.49 -43.18
N ARG A 6 26.37 41.44 -42.59
CA ARG A 6 26.88 41.30 -41.21
C ARG A 6 25.76 41.38 -40.16
N GLN A 7 24.76 42.22 -40.39
CA GLN A 7 23.67 42.43 -39.45
C GLN A 7 22.73 41.21 -39.37
N THR A 8 22.48 40.55 -40.49
CA THR A 8 21.63 39.34 -40.56
C THR A 8 22.30 38.10 -39.95
N ILE A 9 23.63 37.98 -40.02
CA ILE A 9 24.39 36.90 -39.36
C ILE A 9 24.33 37.06 -37.83
N SER A 10 24.49 38.28 -37.31
CA SER A 10 24.43 38.57 -35.87
C SER A 10 23.09 38.19 -35.24
N ILE A 11 21.98 38.51 -35.92
CA ILE A 11 20.63 38.19 -35.45
C ILE A 11 20.39 36.67 -35.40
N LYS A 12 20.87 35.91 -36.40
CA LYS A 12 20.76 34.45 -36.39
C LYS A 12 21.51 33.79 -35.23
N TYR A 13 22.70 34.28 -34.90
CA TYR A 13 23.48 33.77 -33.76
C TYR A 13 22.83 34.09 -32.41
N ILE A 14 22.19 35.25 -32.27
CA ILE A 14 21.45 35.62 -31.06
C ILE A 14 20.20 34.75 -30.90
N VAL A 15 19.44 34.53 -31.98
CA VAL A 15 18.25 33.67 -31.96
C VAL A 15 18.61 32.22 -31.65
N ILE A 16 19.68 31.67 -32.23
CA ILE A 16 20.16 30.32 -31.93
C ILE A 16 20.60 30.20 -30.47
N LYS A 17 21.31 31.21 -29.92
CA LYS A 17 21.69 31.22 -28.50
C LYS A 17 20.48 31.29 -27.57
N ILE A 18 19.45 32.08 -27.91
CA ILE A 18 18.21 32.16 -27.13
C ILE A 18 17.49 30.81 -27.18
N ILE A 19 17.38 30.17 -28.35
CA ILE A 19 16.75 28.84 -28.48
C ILE A 19 17.51 27.77 -27.70
N LEU A 20 18.85 27.76 -27.76
CA LEU A 20 19.69 26.83 -26.98
C LEU A 20 19.62 27.10 -25.48
N PHE A 21 19.54 28.36 -25.05
CA PHE A 21 19.39 28.73 -23.64
C PHE A 21 17.99 28.41 -23.10
N SER A 22 16.95 28.54 -23.94
CA SER A 22 15.60 28.09 -23.62
C SER A 22 15.48 26.57 -23.55
N PHE A 23 16.26 25.82 -24.34
CA PHE A 23 16.32 24.35 -24.24
C PHE A 23 17.09 23.85 -23.01
N LEU A 24 18.05 24.63 -22.51
CA LEU A 24 18.81 24.33 -21.27
C LEU A 24 18.04 24.65 -19.99
N LEU A 25 16.94 25.42 -20.09
CA LEU A 25 16.04 25.77 -18.98
C LEU A 25 14.76 24.93 -18.97
N VAL A 26 14.76 23.75 -19.60
CA VAL A 26 13.81 22.70 -19.24
C VAL A 26 14.20 22.24 -17.84
N SER A 27 13.71 22.98 -16.85
CA SER A 27 13.69 22.53 -15.47
C SER A 27 12.97 21.20 -15.49
N ILE A 28 13.70 20.11 -15.31
CA ILE A 28 13.11 18.82 -14.98
C ILE A 28 12.36 19.08 -13.69
N THR A 29 11.06 19.32 -13.78
CA THR A 29 10.17 19.32 -12.62
C THR A 29 10.21 17.91 -12.10
N HIS A 30 11.13 17.68 -11.16
CA HIS A 30 11.28 16.41 -10.48
C HIS A 30 9.98 16.19 -9.76
N ALA A 31 9.15 15.30 -10.29
CA ALA A 31 7.89 15.08 -9.64
C ALA A 31 8.13 14.30 -8.34
N LYS A 32 7.37 14.75 -7.35
CA LYS A 32 7.68 14.55 -5.95
C LYS A 32 6.86 13.37 -5.49
N VAL A 33 7.52 12.24 -5.22
CA VAL A 33 6.87 11.10 -4.58
C VAL A 33 6.28 11.59 -3.26
N LYS A 34 4.96 11.41 -3.10
CA LYS A 34 4.26 11.75 -1.88
C LYS A 34 4.06 10.46 -1.08
N ILE A 35 4.56 10.44 0.15
CA ILE A 35 4.38 9.31 1.06
C ILE A 35 3.45 9.77 2.16
N SER A 36 2.36 9.05 2.40
CA SER A 36 1.54 9.18 3.60
C SER A 36 1.72 7.94 4.47
N VAL A 37 1.56 8.11 5.77
CA VAL A 37 1.61 7.01 6.74
C VAL A 37 0.36 7.09 7.60
N GLU A 38 -0.41 6.02 7.64
CA GLU A 38 -1.76 6.04 8.16
C GLU A 38 -2.08 4.77 8.96
N TYR A 39 -2.97 4.94 9.92
CA TYR A 39 -3.68 3.86 10.58
C TYR A 39 -5.10 3.85 10.04
N SER A 40 -5.57 2.69 9.61
CA SER A 40 -6.95 2.46 9.17
C SER A 40 -7.49 1.23 9.88
N GLU A 41 -8.63 1.38 10.55
CA GLU A 41 -9.34 0.27 11.17
C GLU A 41 -9.85 -0.70 10.09
N SER A 42 -10.35 -0.16 8.97
CA SER A 42 -10.78 -0.92 7.80
C SER A 42 -9.66 -1.81 7.24
N ALA A 43 -8.45 -1.26 7.10
CA ALA A 43 -7.29 -2.02 6.64
C ALA A 43 -6.89 -3.14 7.62
N ASN A 44 -6.97 -2.88 8.93
CA ASN A 44 -6.68 -3.89 9.95
C ASN A 44 -7.71 -5.02 9.94
N TYR A 45 -9.00 -4.70 9.92
CA TYR A 45 -10.06 -5.70 9.78
C TYR A 45 -9.85 -6.55 8.54
N PHE A 46 -9.58 -5.91 7.40
CA PHE A 46 -9.35 -6.61 6.15
C PHE A 46 -8.17 -7.57 6.29
N ASP A 47 -6.97 -7.07 6.62
CA ASP A 47 -5.76 -7.89 6.66
C ASP A 47 -5.84 -9.06 7.66
N ILE A 48 -6.45 -8.86 8.83
CA ILE A 48 -6.68 -9.92 9.81
C ILE A 48 -7.59 -11.00 9.23
N MET A 49 -8.76 -10.62 8.73
CA MET A 49 -9.73 -11.59 8.20
C MET A 49 -9.23 -12.28 6.93
N ASP A 50 -8.47 -11.57 6.11
CA ASP A 50 -7.85 -12.09 4.90
C ASP A 50 -6.87 -13.23 5.26
N ASN A 51 -5.96 -13.00 6.23
CA ASN A 51 -5.06 -14.04 6.72
C ASN A 51 -5.79 -15.23 7.36
N LEU A 52 -6.82 -14.97 8.17
CA LEU A 52 -7.59 -16.04 8.84
C LEU A 52 -8.37 -16.92 7.87
N SER A 53 -8.82 -16.35 6.75
CA SER A 53 -9.58 -17.09 5.75
C SER A 53 -8.73 -18.09 4.96
N SER A 54 -7.40 -17.96 5.01
CA SER A 54 -6.47 -18.77 4.21
C SER A 54 -6.84 -18.78 2.72
N TRP A 55 -7.38 -17.67 2.21
CA TRP A 55 -7.86 -17.60 0.82
C TRP A 55 -6.73 -17.70 -0.20
N TRP A 56 -5.49 -17.39 0.19
CA TRP A 56 -4.33 -17.46 -0.69
C TRP A 56 -3.29 -18.44 -0.15
N ASP A 57 -3.37 -19.67 -0.69
CA ASP A 57 -2.50 -20.78 -0.33
C ASP A 57 -1.02 -20.39 -0.38
N GLY A 58 -0.33 -20.45 0.76
CA GLY A 58 1.09 -20.13 0.89
C GLY A 58 1.44 -18.65 1.07
N PHE A 59 0.45 -17.75 1.05
CA PHE A 59 0.63 -16.30 1.21
C PHE A 59 -0.11 -15.71 2.42
N THR A 60 -0.91 -16.52 3.12
CA THR A 60 -1.47 -16.18 4.42
C THR A 60 -0.59 -16.72 5.55
N ASP A 61 -0.32 -15.90 6.56
CA ASP A 61 0.53 -16.29 7.70
C ASP A 61 -0.28 -17.13 8.72
N ILE A 62 0.16 -18.37 8.99
CA ILE A 62 -0.53 -19.31 9.89
C ILE A 62 -0.65 -18.79 11.33
N GLU A 63 0.25 -17.89 11.74
CA GLU A 63 0.30 -17.30 13.06
C GLU A 63 -0.93 -16.46 13.39
N TYR A 64 -1.65 -15.93 12.39
CA TYR A 64 -2.96 -15.30 12.61
C TYR A 64 -3.95 -16.32 13.16
N SER A 65 -4.01 -17.51 12.55
CA SER A 65 -4.91 -18.58 13.01
C SER A 65 -4.51 -19.09 14.40
N MET A 66 -3.20 -19.23 14.67
CA MET A 66 -2.71 -19.63 15.99
C MET A 66 -3.09 -18.63 17.08
N GLU A 67 -2.88 -17.33 16.84
CA GLU A 67 -3.26 -16.29 17.81
C GLU A 67 -4.77 -16.12 17.94
N TRP A 68 -5.53 -16.33 16.86
CA TRP A 68 -6.99 -16.37 16.92
C TRP A 68 -7.48 -17.46 17.86
N GLU A 69 -7.02 -18.69 17.66
CA GLU A 69 -7.47 -19.83 18.48
C GLU A 69 -7.05 -19.69 19.94
N LYS A 70 -5.87 -19.14 20.19
CA LYS A 70 -5.38 -18.85 21.53
C LYS A 70 -6.26 -17.85 22.28
N ARG A 71 -6.78 -16.82 21.61
CA ARG A 71 -7.51 -15.71 22.26
C ARG A 71 -9.03 -15.89 22.23
N ASN A 72 -9.55 -16.48 21.17
CA ASN A 72 -10.99 -16.61 20.91
C ASN A 72 -11.49 -18.07 20.98
N GLY A 73 -10.57 -19.04 21.11
CA GLY A 73 -10.90 -20.46 21.02
C GLY A 73 -10.94 -20.98 19.58
N VAL A 74 -11.10 -22.30 19.45
CA VAL A 74 -11.17 -22.97 18.15
C VAL A 74 -12.41 -22.49 17.39
N LYS A 75 -12.24 -22.20 16.10
CA LYS A 75 -13.34 -21.81 15.20
C LYS A 75 -14.42 -22.88 15.19
N THR A 76 -15.67 -22.46 15.31
CA THR A 76 -16.81 -23.38 15.16
C THR A 76 -16.95 -23.84 13.71
N HIS A 77 -17.74 -24.89 13.48
CA HIS A 77 -18.08 -25.32 12.11
C HIS A 77 -18.75 -24.20 11.30
N GLU A 78 -19.51 -23.33 11.94
CA GLU A 78 -20.13 -22.19 11.28
C GLU A 78 -19.10 -21.13 10.91
N ASP A 79 -18.18 -20.82 11.82
CA ASP A 79 -17.09 -19.87 11.54
C ASP A 79 -16.25 -20.34 10.35
N ILE A 80 -15.92 -21.63 10.30
CA ILE A 80 -15.18 -22.23 9.18
C ILE A 80 -15.95 -22.03 7.87
N ARG A 81 -17.26 -22.31 7.83
CA ARG A 81 -18.09 -22.09 6.63
C ARG A 81 -18.12 -20.63 6.19
N LEU A 82 -18.18 -19.69 7.13
CA LEU A 82 -18.12 -18.26 6.83
C LEU A 82 -16.77 -17.85 6.23
N PHE A 83 -15.66 -18.31 6.81
CA PHE A 83 -14.32 -18.08 6.26
C PHE A 83 -14.12 -18.72 4.89
N GLU A 84 -14.66 -19.91 4.65
CA GLU A 84 -14.63 -20.55 3.32
C GLU A 84 -15.42 -19.76 2.28
N LYS A 85 -16.60 -19.23 2.65
CA LYS A 85 -17.39 -18.36 1.76
C LYS A 85 -16.65 -17.05 1.48
N TYR A 86 -16.02 -16.46 2.50
CA TYR A 86 -15.17 -15.28 2.34
C TYR A 86 -13.99 -15.56 1.39
N ALA A 87 -13.28 -16.66 1.59
CA ALA A 87 -12.15 -17.06 0.75
C ALA A 87 -12.55 -17.26 -0.71
N LYS A 88 -13.72 -17.87 -0.97
CA LYS A 88 -14.28 -18.01 -2.32
C LYS A 88 -14.55 -16.65 -2.96
N LEU A 89 -15.13 -15.72 -2.20
CA LEU A 89 -15.38 -14.35 -2.67
C LEU A 89 -14.07 -13.62 -3.00
N ARG A 90 -13.05 -13.73 -2.14
CA ARG A 90 -11.71 -13.18 -2.38
C ARG A 90 -11.12 -13.70 -3.69
N LYS A 91 -11.12 -15.03 -3.89
CA LYS A 91 -10.64 -15.68 -5.11
C LYS A 91 -11.38 -15.24 -6.37
N GLN A 92 -12.68 -14.92 -6.27
CA GLN A 92 -13.48 -14.46 -7.41
C GLN A 92 -13.07 -13.06 -7.91
N TYR A 93 -12.74 -12.16 -6.97
CA TYR A 93 -12.45 -10.76 -7.28
C TYR A 93 -10.96 -10.45 -7.40
N TYR A 94 -10.10 -11.27 -6.80
CA TYR A 94 -8.66 -11.17 -6.96
C TYR A 94 -8.24 -11.68 -8.35
N LYS A 95 -7.79 -10.76 -9.21
CA LYS A 95 -7.30 -11.05 -10.57
C LYS A 95 -5.87 -10.57 -10.70
N ASP A 96 -4.90 -11.33 -10.20
CA ASP A 96 -3.49 -11.06 -10.48
C ASP A 96 -3.01 -11.91 -11.67
N PRO A 97 -2.84 -11.29 -12.87
CA PRO A 97 -2.26 -12.00 -14.01
C PRO A 97 -0.78 -12.38 -13.78
N ASP A 98 -0.08 -11.70 -12.87
CA ASP A 98 1.36 -11.88 -12.62
C ASP A 98 1.63 -12.86 -11.46
N GLN A 99 0.60 -13.35 -10.77
CA GLN A 99 0.73 -14.37 -9.71
C GLN A 99 1.41 -15.66 -10.21
N LYS A 100 1.33 -15.93 -11.52
CA LYS A 100 2.00 -17.05 -12.19
C LYS A 100 3.35 -16.69 -12.79
N GLU A 101 3.69 -15.40 -12.87
CA GLU A 101 4.91 -14.90 -13.47
C GLU A 101 6.06 -14.97 -12.46
N LYS A 102 6.94 -15.95 -12.68
CA LYS A 102 8.10 -16.21 -11.82
C LYS A 102 9.33 -15.40 -12.24
N ASP A 103 9.31 -14.78 -13.40
CA ASP A 103 10.38 -13.93 -13.91
C ASP A 103 10.25 -12.50 -13.35
N PRO A 104 11.18 -12.04 -12.49
CA PRO A 104 11.13 -10.70 -11.90
C PRO A 104 11.16 -9.57 -12.94
N LEU A 105 11.70 -9.82 -14.14
CA LEU A 105 11.76 -8.83 -15.22
C LEU A 105 10.44 -8.70 -15.98
N LYS A 106 9.56 -9.70 -15.87
CA LYS A 106 8.22 -9.71 -16.48
C LYS A 106 7.12 -9.42 -15.49
N ASN A 107 7.41 -9.52 -14.19
CA ASN A 107 6.51 -9.14 -13.12
C ASN A 107 6.22 -7.64 -13.20
N ARG A 108 4.97 -7.30 -13.51
CA ARG A 108 4.54 -5.91 -13.69
C ARG A 108 4.02 -5.30 -12.40
N ASN A 109 4.11 -6.00 -11.27
CA ASN A 109 3.58 -5.58 -9.98
C ASN A 109 4.68 -5.31 -8.94
N GLY A 110 5.95 -5.36 -9.34
CA GLY A 110 7.07 -4.95 -8.48
C GLY A 110 6.99 -3.46 -8.12
N PHE A 111 7.54 -3.09 -6.97
CA PHE A 111 7.53 -1.71 -6.42
C PHE A 111 8.09 -0.64 -7.37
N PHE A 112 8.90 -1.03 -8.36
CA PHE A 112 9.45 -0.16 -9.40
C PHE A 112 9.16 -0.64 -10.83
N SER A 113 8.09 -1.42 -11.01
CA SER A 113 7.68 -1.84 -12.35
C SER A 113 7.29 -0.63 -13.21
N MET A 114 7.76 -0.61 -14.46
CA MET A 114 7.51 0.50 -15.42
C MET A 114 6.03 0.69 -15.76
N SER A 115 5.18 -0.30 -15.49
CA SER A 115 3.75 -0.23 -15.70
C SER A 115 3.05 -1.22 -14.78
N SER A 116 2.63 -0.78 -13.59
CA SER A 116 1.68 -1.53 -12.75
C SER A 116 0.37 -1.72 -13.52
N SER A 117 0.28 -2.79 -14.30
CA SER A 117 -0.93 -3.14 -15.06
C SER A 117 -1.83 -4.11 -14.30
N ALA A 118 -1.47 -4.53 -13.09
CA ALA A 118 -2.41 -5.19 -12.21
C ALA A 118 -3.65 -4.31 -12.08
N LYS A 119 -4.80 -4.88 -12.41
CA LYS A 119 -6.06 -4.31 -11.96
C LYS A 119 -6.10 -4.58 -10.47
N ALA A 120 -6.12 -3.51 -9.68
CA ALA A 120 -6.32 -3.52 -8.24
C ALA A 120 -7.28 -4.63 -7.85
N ASP A 121 -6.88 -5.44 -6.88
CA ASP A 121 -7.82 -6.21 -6.10
C ASP A 121 -8.88 -5.23 -5.56
N PRO A 122 -10.11 -5.25 -6.10
CA PRO A 122 -11.09 -4.22 -5.81
C PRO A 122 -11.55 -4.30 -4.36
N MET A 123 -11.41 -5.46 -3.72
CA MET A 123 -11.68 -5.62 -2.30
C MET A 123 -10.58 -4.96 -1.48
N ALA A 124 -9.32 -5.35 -1.67
CA ALA A 124 -8.20 -4.74 -0.94
C ALA A 124 -8.15 -3.22 -1.11
N GLU A 125 -8.31 -2.69 -2.34
CA GLU A 125 -8.39 -1.25 -2.59
C GLU A 125 -9.51 -0.58 -1.79
N ALA A 126 -10.70 -1.17 -1.72
CA ALA A 126 -11.83 -0.58 -0.99
C ALA A 126 -11.55 -0.48 0.51
N PHE A 127 -10.94 -1.50 1.12
CA PHE A 127 -10.60 -1.49 2.54
C PHE A 127 -9.38 -0.60 2.84
N TYR A 128 -8.29 -0.76 2.10
CA TYR A 128 -7.06 0.03 2.26
C TYR A 128 -7.25 1.52 1.99
N SER A 129 -8.20 1.88 1.12
CA SER A 129 -8.51 3.28 0.85
C SER A 129 -9.45 3.93 1.87
N SER A 130 -10.03 3.17 2.81
CA SER A 130 -11.08 3.62 3.73
C SER A 130 -10.58 3.67 5.17
N LEU A 131 -11.20 4.50 6.00
CA LEU A 131 -10.90 4.54 7.44
C LEU A 131 -11.75 3.53 8.21
N THR A 132 -13.00 3.32 7.79
CA THR A 132 -13.98 2.44 8.45
C THR A 132 -14.47 1.34 7.52
N LEU A 133 -15.14 0.32 8.09
CA LEU A 133 -15.81 -0.74 7.33
C LEU A 133 -16.94 -0.20 6.47
N ASP A 134 -17.75 0.73 6.99
CA ASP A 134 -18.88 1.31 6.25
C ASP A 134 -18.43 2.08 4.99
N GLU A 135 -17.33 2.82 5.09
CA GLU A 135 -16.71 3.48 3.94
C GLU A 135 -16.22 2.47 2.89
N ALA A 136 -15.66 1.34 3.34
CA ALA A 136 -15.22 0.27 2.44
C ALA A 136 -16.40 -0.40 1.73
N TYR A 137 -17.47 -0.73 2.46
CA TYR A 137 -18.68 -1.31 1.86
C TYR A 137 -19.29 -0.40 0.81
N LYS A 138 -19.37 0.91 1.08
CA LYS A 138 -19.88 1.88 0.12
C LYS A 138 -19.04 1.92 -1.17
N LYS A 139 -17.73 1.74 -1.09
CA LYS A 139 -16.87 1.64 -2.28
C LYS A 139 -17.07 0.33 -3.05
N LEU A 140 -17.45 -0.74 -2.36
CA LEU A 140 -17.73 -2.05 -2.96
C LEU A 140 -19.10 -2.14 -3.64
N GLU A 141 -20.04 -1.24 -3.32
CA GLU A 141 -21.38 -1.20 -3.96
C GLU A 141 -21.36 -1.13 -5.48
N ASN A 142 -20.31 -0.55 -6.08
CA ASN A 142 -20.15 -0.48 -7.54
C ASN A 142 -19.26 -1.59 -8.13
N LYS A 143 -18.85 -2.55 -7.31
CA LYS A 143 -17.88 -3.60 -7.67
C LYS A 143 -18.41 -5.00 -7.43
N LEU A 144 -19.18 -5.19 -6.37
CA LEU A 144 -19.81 -6.45 -5.96
C LEU A 144 -21.32 -6.37 -6.17
N ASN A 145 -21.97 -7.53 -6.27
CA ASN A 145 -23.44 -7.56 -6.26
C ASN A 145 -23.99 -7.39 -4.83
N LEU A 146 -25.30 -7.14 -4.71
CA LEU A 146 -25.94 -6.86 -3.42
C LEU A 146 -25.78 -8.02 -2.42
N GLU A 147 -25.95 -9.27 -2.87
CA GLU A 147 -25.83 -10.45 -2.01
C GLU A 147 -24.41 -10.61 -1.44
N GLU A 148 -23.39 -10.34 -2.24
CA GLU A 148 -21.99 -10.39 -1.82
C GLU A 148 -21.66 -9.30 -0.79
N ILE A 149 -22.21 -8.09 -0.96
CA ILE A 149 -22.04 -6.99 -0.01
C ILE A 149 -22.75 -7.30 1.30
N ASP A 150 -23.97 -7.81 1.23
CA ASP A 150 -24.73 -8.20 2.42
C ASP A 150 -24.00 -9.34 3.16
N PHE A 151 -23.45 -10.30 2.43
CA PHE A 151 -22.59 -11.32 3.01
C PHE A 151 -21.37 -10.71 3.71
N LEU A 152 -20.65 -9.77 3.08
CA LEU A 152 -19.48 -9.13 3.71
C LEU A 152 -19.88 -8.39 5.00
N LYS A 153 -20.97 -7.62 4.97
CA LYS A 153 -21.49 -6.92 6.16
C LYS A 153 -21.80 -7.92 7.27
N SER A 154 -22.51 -9.01 6.97
CA SER A 154 -22.82 -10.05 7.95
C SER A 154 -21.56 -10.77 8.45
N PHE A 155 -20.59 -11.05 7.59
CA PHE A 155 -19.33 -11.71 7.93
C PHE A 155 -18.53 -10.90 8.95
N TYR A 156 -18.26 -9.62 8.66
CA TYR A 156 -17.53 -8.76 9.59
C TYR A 156 -18.32 -8.47 10.86
N LEU A 157 -19.65 -8.39 10.78
CA LEU A 157 -20.50 -8.24 11.97
C LEU A 157 -20.40 -9.46 12.89
N HIS A 158 -20.43 -10.67 12.32
CA HIS A 158 -20.34 -11.94 13.06
C HIS A 158 -19.02 -12.04 13.85
N PHE A 159 -17.91 -11.62 13.26
CA PHE A 159 -16.58 -11.67 13.88
C PHE A 159 -16.18 -10.41 14.64
N LYS A 160 -17.04 -9.39 14.75
CA LYS A 160 -16.70 -8.07 15.29
C LYS A 160 -16.10 -8.15 16.69
N ILE A 161 -16.71 -8.91 17.58
CA ILE A 161 -16.29 -9.02 18.99
C ILE A 161 -14.93 -9.72 19.11
N GLN A 162 -14.75 -10.82 18.36
CA GLN A 162 -13.50 -11.59 18.36
C GLN A 162 -12.36 -10.80 17.72
N ALA A 163 -12.65 -9.98 16.70
CA ALA A 163 -11.69 -9.10 16.04
C ALA A 163 -11.25 -7.92 16.93
N GLU A 164 -12.14 -7.42 17.79
CA GLU A 164 -11.92 -6.23 18.62
C GLU A 164 -10.68 -6.33 19.50
N VAL A 165 -10.33 -7.55 19.95
CA VAL A 165 -9.14 -7.81 20.76
C VAL A 165 -7.86 -7.40 20.01
N PHE A 166 -7.77 -7.72 18.72
CA PHE A 166 -6.61 -7.38 17.88
C PHE A 166 -6.63 -5.90 17.48
N LEU A 167 -7.82 -5.36 17.21
CA LEU A 167 -7.97 -3.98 16.78
C LEU A 167 -7.60 -3.01 17.89
N LYS A 168 -7.97 -3.30 19.15
CA LYS A 168 -7.53 -2.53 20.32
C LYS A 168 -6.01 -2.48 20.44
N GLU A 169 -5.31 -3.58 20.18
CA GLU A 169 -3.84 -3.56 20.13
C GLU A 169 -3.33 -2.69 18.99
N SER A 170 -3.94 -2.78 17.80
CA SER A 170 -3.53 -2.01 16.63
C SER A 170 -3.70 -0.50 16.80
N GLU A 171 -4.58 -0.02 17.69
CA GLU A 171 -4.71 1.40 18.00
C GLU A 171 -3.41 2.01 18.56
N ALA A 172 -2.53 1.20 19.15
CA ALA A 172 -1.19 1.60 19.56
C ALA A 172 -0.39 2.26 18.43
N PHE A 173 -0.64 1.88 17.17
CA PHE A 173 0.02 2.50 16.03
C PHE A 173 -0.22 4.01 15.95
N ARG A 174 -1.37 4.50 16.40
CA ARG A 174 -1.69 5.94 16.40
C ARG A 174 -0.63 6.76 17.14
N ALA A 175 -0.06 6.23 18.21
CA ALA A 175 0.99 6.89 18.98
C ALA A 175 2.32 6.99 18.22
N ILE A 176 2.65 6.01 17.38
CA ILE A 176 3.92 5.99 16.63
C ILE A 176 3.83 6.69 15.26
N LEU A 177 2.62 6.89 14.72
CA LEU A 177 2.41 7.50 13.41
C LEU A 177 3.13 8.85 13.22
N PRO A 178 3.13 9.81 14.17
CA PRO A 178 3.83 11.08 13.98
C PRO A 178 5.34 10.89 13.76
N LYS A 179 5.96 9.97 14.50
CA LYS A 179 7.38 9.64 14.37
C LYS A 179 7.66 8.93 13.04
N MET A 180 6.79 7.99 12.64
CA MET A 180 6.90 7.30 11.35
C MET A 180 6.77 8.28 10.18
N ARG A 181 5.76 9.15 10.22
CA ARG A 181 5.56 10.21 9.21
C ARG A 181 6.81 11.07 9.10
N LYS A 182 7.33 11.61 10.21
CA LYS A 182 8.54 12.45 10.20
C LYS A 182 9.73 11.74 9.54
N SER A 183 9.92 10.45 9.84
CA SER A 183 11.04 9.66 9.33
C SER A 183 10.89 9.34 7.85
N LEU A 184 9.70 8.92 7.41
CA LEU A 184 9.43 8.43 6.06
C LEU A 184 9.12 9.55 5.05
N THR A 185 8.71 10.73 5.52
CA THR A 185 8.43 11.90 4.68
C THR A 185 9.58 12.91 4.66
N GLY A 186 10.69 12.61 5.33
CA GLY A 186 11.87 13.48 5.37
C GLY A 186 12.49 13.69 3.99
N ASN A 187 13.17 14.84 3.80
CA ASN A 187 13.79 15.22 2.53
C ASN A 187 14.78 14.17 2.00
N LYS A 188 15.52 13.48 2.89
CA LYS A 188 16.46 12.44 2.49
C LYS A 188 15.76 11.23 1.86
N VAL A 189 14.68 10.75 2.50
CA VAL A 189 13.90 9.60 2.05
C VAL A 189 13.16 9.90 0.76
N THR A 190 12.46 11.04 0.70
CA THR A 190 11.76 11.49 -0.51
C THR A 190 12.73 11.71 -1.67
N SER A 191 13.91 12.29 -1.44
CA SER A 191 14.95 12.42 -2.47
C SER A 191 15.47 11.06 -2.95
N TYR A 192 15.66 10.09 -2.05
CA TYR A 192 16.04 8.73 -2.42
C TYR A 192 14.97 8.08 -3.31
N PHE A 193 13.70 8.09 -2.90
CA PHE A 193 12.61 7.54 -3.71
C PHE A 193 12.48 8.23 -5.07
N SER A 194 12.63 9.56 -5.14
CA SER A 194 12.66 10.28 -6.42
C SER A 194 13.84 9.84 -7.32
N LYS A 195 15.04 9.61 -6.76
CA LYS A 195 16.17 9.09 -7.53
C LYS A 195 15.91 7.70 -8.08
N VAL A 196 15.32 6.82 -7.26
CA VAL A 196 14.99 5.45 -7.68
C VAL A 196 13.89 5.46 -8.74
N ALA A 197 12.82 6.25 -8.54
CA ALA A 197 11.76 6.42 -9.55
C ALA A 197 12.31 6.94 -10.88
N ASN A 198 13.20 7.94 -10.85
CA ASN A 198 13.88 8.45 -12.04
C ASN A 198 14.76 7.38 -12.71
N PHE A 199 15.49 6.58 -11.93
CA PHE A 199 16.33 5.51 -12.46
C PHE A 199 15.51 4.46 -13.24
N TYR A 200 14.34 4.10 -12.72
CA TYR A 200 13.43 3.16 -13.37
C TYR A 200 12.43 3.81 -14.35
N ASN A 201 12.55 5.13 -14.59
CA ASN A 201 11.64 5.90 -15.46
C ASN A 201 10.15 5.70 -15.11
N VAL A 202 9.85 5.60 -13.81
CA VAL A 202 8.48 5.44 -13.28
C VAL A 202 7.81 6.82 -13.26
N GLU A 203 6.56 6.91 -13.73
CA GLU A 203 5.84 8.19 -13.72
C GLU A 203 5.69 8.74 -12.29
N PRO A 204 6.12 9.98 -12.04
CA PRO A 204 6.37 10.50 -10.69
C PRO A 204 5.13 11.04 -9.96
N SER A 205 3.92 10.60 -10.32
CA SER A 205 2.65 11.03 -9.72
C SER A 205 2.11 10.11 -8.61
N LEU A 206 2.87 9.09 -8.19
CA LEU A 206 2.39 8.16 -7.16
C LEU A 206 2.40 8.79 -5.76
N GLU A 207 1.20 8.93 -5.20
CA GLU A 207 1.00 9.01 -3.76
C GLU A 207 0.99 7.59 -3.19
N TYR A 208 2.05 7.24 -2.45
CA TYR A 208 2.16 5.98 -1.74
C TYR A 208 1.61 6.11 -0.32
N ARG A 209 0.72 5.21 0.06
CA ARG A 209 0.12 5.14 1.40
C ARG A 209 0.70 3.95 2.15
N ILE A 210 1.43 4.21 3.22
CA ILE A 210 1.96 3.18 4.12
C ILE A 210 0.91 2.92 5.20
N LEU A 211 0.41 1.70 5.24
CA LEU A 211 -0.62 1.26 6.19
C LEU A 211 0.01 0.34 7.22
N TYR A 212 -0.08 0.72 8.49
CA TYR A 212 0.33 -0.15 9.60
C TYR A 212 -0.86 -1.00 10.03
N VAL A 213 -0.70 -2.32 9.94
CA VAL A 213 -1.70 -3.31 10.33
C VAL A 213 -1.15 -4.27 11.38
N TRP A 214 -2.05 -4.80 12.20
CA TRP A 214 -1.74 -5.74 13.26
C TRP A 214 -1.05 -6.99 12.71
N PHE A 215 -0.06 -7.48 13.44
CA PHE A 215 0.60 -8.73 13.16
C PHE A 215 0.76 -9.55 14.46
N PRO A 216 0.73 -10.89 14.38
CA PRO A 216 0.96 -11.77 15.52
C PRO A 216 2.24 -11.43 16.28
N PRO A 217 2.31 -11.68 17.61
CA PRO A 217 3.44 -11.31 18.45
C PRO A 217 4.61 -12.29 18.29
N ILE A 218 5.20 -12.29 17.10
CA ILE A 218 6.35 -13.11 16.72
C ILE A 218 7.54 -12.23 16.36
N GLU A 219 8.74 -12.82 16.36
CA GLU A 219 10.01 -12.13 16.07
C GLU A 219 10.25 -11.93 14.57
N ARG A 220 9.23 -11.45 13.85
CA ARG A 220 9.32 -11.01 12.45
C ARG A 220 8.30 -9.93 12.14
N SER A 221 8.60 -9.10 11.15
CA SER A 221 7.67 -8.18 10.50
C SER A 221 7.46 -8.64 9.06
N ASN A 222 6.37 -8.18 8.43
CA ASN A 222 6.09 -8.46 7.02
C ASN A 222 5.68 -7.16 6.34
N ALA A 223 6.18 -6.92 5.13
CA ALA A 223 5.78 -5.81 4.30
C ALA A 223 5.34 -6.34 2.93
N SER A 224 4.16 -5.92 2.47
CA SER A 224 3.65 -6.31 1.17
C SER A 224 3.26 -5.07 0.36
N PRO A 225 3.87 -4.84 -0.82
CA PRO A 225 3.41 -3.81 -1.72
C PRO A 225 2.09 -4.25 -2.39
N THR A 226 1.18 -3.31 -2.57
CA THR A 226 -0.09 -3.53 -3.29
C THR A 226 -0.46 -2.23 -3.98
N GLU A 227 -0.13 -2.12 -5.27
CA GLU A 227 -0.25 -0.87 -6.05
C GLU A 227 0.36 0.34 -5.34
N LYS A 228 -0.48 1.30 -4.92
CA LYS A 228 -0.12 2.53 -4.20
C LYS A 228 -0.03 2.34 -2.68
N TYR A 229 -0.22 1.13 -2.18
CA TYR A 229 -0.12 0.79 -0.76
C TYR A 229 1.15 0.03 -0.46
N LEU A 230 1.73 0.33 0.70
CA LEU A 230 2.68 -0.55 1.37
C LEU A 230 2.04 -0.97 2.69
N VAL A 231 1.61 -2.22 2.77
CA VAL A 231 1.00 -2.78 3.98
C VAL A 231 2.14 -3.31 4.87
N MET A 232 2.35 -2.63 5.99
CA MET A 232 3.33 -2.94 7.01
C MET A 232 2.66 -3.71 8.14
N ARG A 233 2.91 -5.02 8.21
CA ARG A 233 2.44 -5.89 9.28
C ARG A 233 3.47 -5.89 10.39
N TYR A 234 3.06 -5.39 11.56
CA TYR A 234 3.93 -5.25 12.71
C TYR A 234 3.20 -5.62 14.00
N ASN A 235 3.92 -6.16 14.99
CA ASN A 235 3.34 -6.35 16.32
C ASN A 235 3.19 -4.96 16.98
N PRO A 236 1.96 -4.48 17.29
CA PRO A 236 1.76 -3.13 17.81
C PRO A 236 2.46 -2.87 19.15
N ILE A 237 2.52 -3.87 20.02
CA ILE A 237 3.15 -3.77 21.34
C ILE A 237 4.68 -3.63 21.20
N LYS A 238 5.27 -4.39 20.27
CA LYS A 238 6.71 -4.28 19.98
C LYS A 238 7.02 -2.95 19.28
N ALA A 239 6.15 -2.49 18.38
CA ALA A 239 6.30 -1.22 17.70
C ALA A 239 6.38 -0.03 18.68
N LEU A 240 5.55 -0.04 19.74
CA LEU A 240 5.61 0.97 20.79
C LEU A 240 6.96 0.98 21.50
N LYS A 241 7.45 -0.18 21.94
CA LYS A 241 8.74 -0.30 22.64
C LYS A 241 9.90 0.20 21.79
N ILE A 242 9.98 -0.26 20.53
CA ILE A 242 11.00 0.21 19.58
C ILE A 242 10.85 1.72 19.34
N ALA A 243 9.61 2.23 19.30
CA ALA A 243 9.39 3.66 19.11
C ALA A 243 9.82 4.52 20.31
N GLU A 244 9.83 3.96 21.51
CA GLU A 244 10.32 4.61 22.72
C GLU A 244 11.85 4.52 22.84
N GLU A 245 12.43 3.39 22.46
CA GLU A 245 13.86 3.07 22.64
C GLU A 245 14.76 3.60 21.52
N ASP A 246 14.27 3.68 20.28
CA ASP A 246 15.12 3.94 19.12
C ASP A 246 14.65 5.15 18.29
N SER A 247 15.53 6.10 17.99
CA SER A 247 15.19 7.30 17.21
C SER A 247 15.07 7.04 15.70
N ASP A 248 15.59 5.91 15.21
CA ASP A 248 15.78 5.64 13.77
C ASP A 248 14.98 4.40 13.29
N ILE A 249 13.66 4.42 13.50
CA ILE A 249 12.75 3.27 13.27
C ILE A 249 12.51 2.95 11.78
N ALA A 250 13.13 3.66 10.84
CA ALA A 250 12.59 3.71 9.48
C ALA A 250 12.52 2.34 8.80
N PHE A 251 13.51 1.46 8.97
CA PHE A 251 13.53 0.13 8.35
C PHE A 251 14.49 -0.80 9.11
N HIS A 252 13.96 -1.55 10.09
CA HIS A 252 14.60 -2.75 10.63
C HIS A 252 13.75 -3.97 10.30
#